data_AF-S6B121-F1
#
_entry.id   AF-S6B121-F1
#
_cell.length_a   1.000
_cell.length_b   1.000
_cell.length_c   1.000
_cell.angle_alpha   90.00
_cell.angle_beta   90.00
_cell.angle_gamma   90.00
#
_symmetry.space_group_name_H-M   'P 1'
#
loop_
_entity.id
_entity.type
_entity.pdbx_description
1 polymer ?
#
loop_
_entity_poly.entity_id
_entity_poly.type
_entity_poly.pdbx_seq_one_letter_code
_entity_poly.pdbx_strand_id
1 'polypeptide(L)'
;MKRALLLILTCLAAAPSVTIAAEWVKIHTAADPNLYFYDRSKLFLNDNEITYWKKVVFISPQPFKDKFIASALYRERIHCTEHTLKLISYLLYTPTGELFEYAPTKEDDPAPIIPDSLGDVFEKNLCTLVRLKHEENRQKAEAKAKAETAEKIEAEEKARLKAEAEAAAAITPQPAIPPPDTSAPQH
;
A
#
# COMPACT_ATOMS: atom_id res chain seq x y z
N MET A 1 3.43 -5.86 -61.81
CA MET A 1 3.65 -4.54 -61.17
C MET A 1 3.23 -4.66 -59.71
N LYS A 2 4.20 -4.85 -58.81
CA LYS A 2 4.00 -5.13 -57.37
C LYS A 2 4.52 -3.93 -56.56
N ARG A 3 3.66 -2.98 -56.21
CA ARG A 3 3.96 -1.92 -55.22
C ARG A 3 2.66 -1.53 -54.51
N ALA A 4 2.12 -2.47 -53.75
CA ALA A 4 0.98 -2.26 -52.86
C ALA A 4 1.26 -3.02 -51.56
N LEU A 5 2.30 -2.64 -50.82
CA LEU A 5 2.55 -3.19 -49.48
C LEU A 5 3.64 -2.41 -48.74
N LEU A 6 3.40 -1.17 -48.29
CA LEU A 6 4.23 -0.57 -47.22
C LEU A 6 3.59 0.69 -46.61
N LEU A 7 2.37 0.56 -46.10
CA LEU A 7 1.70 1.62 -45.32
C LEU A 7 0.93 1.02 -44.13
N ILE A 8 1.43 -0.08 -43.56
CA ILE A 8 0.88 -0.75 -42.37
C ILE A 8 2.06 -1.13 -41.47
N LEU A 9 2.83 -0.15 -40.99
CA LEU A 9 3.79 -0.39 -39.90
C LEU A 9 4.22 0.88 -39.15
N THR A 10 3.27 1.77 -38.86
CA THR A 10 3.48 2.93 -37.96
C THR A 10 2.30 3.11 -37.00
N CYS A 11 1.74 2.00 -36.52
CA CYS A 11 0.90 1.96 -35.32
C CYS A 11 1.57 1.13 -34.23
N LEU A 12 2.89 1.31 -34.07
CA LEU A 12 3.64 0.72 -32.98
C LEU A 12 3.33 1.51 -31.70
N ALA A 13 2.28 1.04 -31.01
CA ALA A 13 2.06 1.12 -29.57
C ALA A 13 2.68 2.34 -28.86
N ALA A 14 2.06 3.51 -29.03
CA ALA A 14 2.12 4.54 -27.99
C ALA A 14 1.30 4.04 -26.79
N ALA A 15 1.89 3.13 -26.00
CA ALA A 15 1.35 2.83 -24.69
C ALA A 15 1.31 4.15 -23.90
N PRO A 16 0.17 4.55 -23.35
CA PRO A 16 0.11 5.73 -22.51
C PRO A 16 1.00 5.46 -21.30
N SER A 17 2.20 6.05 -21.29
CA SER A 17 2.97 6.20 -20.07
C SER A 17 2.08 7.01 -19.14
N VAL A 18 1.51 6.35 -18.13
CA VAL A 18 0.82 7.04 -17.04
C VAL A 18 1.89 7.81 -16.30
N THR A 19 2.13 9.04 -16.74
CA THR A 19 2.92 10.00 -15.99
C THR A 19 2.09 10.36 -14.78
N ILE A 20 2.39 9.71 -13.65
CA ILE A 20 1.83 10.09 -12.37
C ILE A 20 2.36 11.49 -12.07
N ALA A 21 1.55 12.50 -12.39
CA ALA A 21 1.85 13.87 -12.07
C ALA A 21 1.97 14.01 -10.54
N ALA A 22 2.81 14.94 -10.10
CA ALA A 22 2.87 15.29 -8.68
C ALA A 22 1.50 15.84 -8.26
N GLU A 23 0.92 15.27 -7.20
CA GLU A 23 -0.39 15.66 -6.69
C GLU A 23 -0.20 16.47 -5.41
N TRP A 24 0.11 17.76 -5.58
CA TRP A 24 0.36 18.65 -4.45
C TRP A 24 -0.92 18.98 -3.69
N VAL A 25 -0.98 18.57 -2.43
CA VAL A 25 -2.06 18.90 -1.49
C VAL A 25 -1.59 20.01 -0.58
N LYS A 26 -2.32 21.13 -0.54
CA LYS A 26 -2.00 22.29 0.30
C LYS A 26 -2.32 22.02 1.77
N ILE A 27 -1.37 22.34 2.65
CA ILE A 27 -1.54 22.38 4.11
C ILE A 27 -1.81 23.82 4.53
N HIS A 28 -2.85 24.01 5.34
CA HIS A 28 -3.19 25.31 5.92
C HIS A 28 -2.62 25.39 7.33
N THR A 29 -1.87 26.47 7.60
CA THR A 29 -1.38 26.82 8.94
C THR A 29 -1.71 28.28 9.21
N ALA A 30 -2.14 28.59 10.44
CA ALA A 30 -2.46 29.96 10.84
C ALA A 30 -1.22 30.75 11.28
N ALA A 31 -0.14 30.05 11.65
CA ALA A 31 1.04 30.64 12.28
C ALA A 31 2.11 31.09 11.28
N ASP A 32 2.07 30.63 10.04
CA ASP A 32 3.11 30.89 9.04
C ASP A 32 2.49 31.39 7.73
N PRO A 33 2.94 32.54 7.19
CA PRO A 33 2.40 33.09 5.95
C PRO A 33 2.83 32.32 4.70
N ASN A 34 3.86 31.45 4.77
CA ASN A 34 4.34 30.65 3.66
C ASN A 34 3.32 29.60 3.21
N LEU A 35 3.47 29.12 1.97
CA LEU A 35 2.60 28.09 1.42
C LEU A 35 3.25 26.72 1.53
N TYR A 36 2.53 25.78 2.15
CA TYR A 36 3.00 24.44 2.40
C TYR A 36 2.18 23.42 1.62
N PHE A 37 2.84 22.41 1.07
CA PHE A 37 2.20 21.32 0.35
C PHE A 37 2.89 20.00 0.66
N TYR A 38 2.18 18.89 0.47
CA TYR A 38 2.80 17.56 0.32
C TYR A 38 2.39 16.89 -0.99
N ASP A 39 3.24 16.03 -1.54
CA ASP A 39 2.94 15.27 -2.75
C ASP A 39 2.21 13.97 -2.41
N ARG A 40 0.89 13.92 -2.69
CA ARG A 40 0.05 12.74 -2.40
C ARG A 40 0.43 11.53 -3.24
N SER A 41 0.96 11.73 -4.45
CA SER A 41 1.29 10.61 -5.34
C SER A 41 2.62 9.93 -5.01
N LYS A 42 3.38 10.48 -4.05
CA LYS A 42 4.69 9.96 -3.62
C LYS A 42 4.78 9.66 -2.13
N LEU A 43 3.66 9.29 -1.51
CA LEU A 43 3.64 8.84 -0.12
C LEU A 43 4.16 7.41 -0.02
N PHE A 44 5.07 7.16 0.91
CA PHE A 44 5.53 5.82 1.27
C PHE A 44 5.18 5.55 2.72
N LEU A 45 4.25 4.62 2.94
CA LEU A 45 3.76 4.23 4.25
C LEU A 45 4.41 2.89 4.62
N ASN A 46 5.09 2.84 5.76
CA ASN A 46 5.71 1.63 6.28
C ASN A 46 5.51 1.54 7.78
N ASP A 47 4.71 0.56 8.23
CA ASP A 47 4.32 0.41 9.62
C ASP A 47 3.84 1.76 10.23
N ASN A 48 4.56 2.28 11.23
CA ASN A 48 4.23 3.53 11.90
C ASN A 48 4.90 4.76 11.26
N GLU A 49 5.59 4.59 10.13
CA GLU A 49 6.30 5.65 9.43
C GLU A 49 5.59 6.08 8.15
N ILE A 50 5.69 7.38 7.86
CA ILE A 50 5.34 7.93 6.56
C ILE A 50 6.48 8.79 6.03
N THR A 51 6.99 8.43 4.85
CA THR A 51 7.94 9.26 4.08
C THR A 51 7.21 10.00 2.99
N TYR A 52 7.45 11.31 2.86
CA TYR A 52 6.73 12.18 1.95
C TYR A 52 7.64 13.30 1.42
N TRP A 53 7.16 13.94 0.35
CA TRP A 53 7.74 15.18 -0.14
C TRP A 53 6.92 16.37 0.35
N LYS A 54 7.57 17.31 1.03
CA LYS A 54 7.05 18.61 1.41
C LYS A 54 7.54 19.67 0.43
N LYS A 55 6.64 20.53 -0.05
CA LYS A 55 7.00 21.76 -0.77
C LYS A 55 6.70 22.96 0.10
N VAL A 56 7.64 23.90 0.11
CA VAL A 56 7.47 25.23 0.73
C VAL A 56 7.65 26.27 -0.35
N VAL A 57 6.71 27.21 -0.47
CA VAL A 57 6.87 28.43 -1.27
C VAL A 57 6.89 29.60 -0.30
N PHE A 58 8.00 30.31 -0.27
CA PHE A 58 8.19 31.43 0.64
C PHE A 58 7.47 32.66 0.10
N ILE A 59 6.73 33.39 0.95
CA ILE A 59 6.08 34.65 0.55
C ILE A 59 7.12 35.70 0.18
N SER A 60 8.25 35.71 0.89
CA SER A 60 9.44 36.48 0.55
C SER A 60 10.63 35.52 0.43
N PRO A 61 11.46 35.64 -0.62
CA PRO A 61 12.68 34.84 -0.72
C PRO A 61 13.54 34.94 0.53
N GLN A 62 14.04 33.79 1.00
CA GLN A 62 14.84 33.68 2.22
C GLN A 62 16.33 33.68 1.88
N PRO A 63 17.19 34.41 2.63
CA PRO A 63 18.63 34.35 2.41
C PRO A 63 19.17 32.99 2.84
N PHE A 64 19.98 32.37 1.98
CA PHE A 64 20.68 31.12 2.28
C PHE A 64 22.05 31.14 1.58
N LYS A 65 23.12 31.13 2.40
CA LYS A 65 24.50 31.38 1.92
C LYS A 65 24.58 32.69 1.13
N ASP A 66 24.95 32.63 -0.15
CA ASP A 66 25.12 33.75 -1.07
C ASP A 66 23.92 33.96 -2.02
N LYS A 67 22.80 33.25 -1.81
CA LYS A 67 21.59 33.33 -2.64
C LYS A 67 20.34 33.63 -1.83
N PHE A 68 19.30 34.03 -2.56
CA PHE A 68 17.94 34.02 -2.07
C PHE A 68 17.21 32.78 -2.61
N ILE A 69 16.42 32.14 -1.76
CA ILE A 69 15.65 30.93 -2.05
C ILE A 69 14.17 31.27 -2.02
N ALA A 70 13.46 31.01 -3.12
CA ALA A 70 12.03 31.29 -3.23
C ALA A 70 11.16 30.07 -2.93
N SER A 71 11.71 28.85 -3.09
CA SER A 71 11.01 27.63 -2.70
C SER A 71 11.96 26.50 -2.35
N ALA A 72 11.46 25.53 -1.62
CA ALA A 72 12.19 24.33 -1.25
C ALA A 72 11.32 23.08 -1.36
N LEU A 73 11.94 21.96 -1.70
CA LEU A 73 11.38 20.62 -1.60
C LEU A 73 12.15 19.85 -0.54
N TYR A 74 11.47 19.31 0.46
CA TYR A 74 12.06 18.48 1.50
C TYR A 74 11.50 17.07 1.37
N ARG A 75 12.37 16.07 1.47
CA ARG A 75 11.95 14.69 1.70
C ARG A 75 12.09 14.42 3.18
N GLU A 76 10.97 14.14 3.82
CA GLU A 76 10.89 13.99 5.27
C GLU A 76 10.23 12.66 5.63
N ARG A 77 10.46 12.21 6.85
CA ARG A 77 9.82 11.04 7.44
C ARG A 77 9.27 11.40 8.81
N ILE A 78 8.01 11.03 9.05
CA ILE A 78 7.36 11.10 10.35
C ILE A 78 7.21 9.69 10.90
N HIS A 79 7.57 9.48 12.17
CA HIS A 79 7.19 8.29 12.93
C HIS A 79 5.97 8.60 13.80
N CYS A 80 4.80 8.14 13.38
CA CYS A 80 3.49 8.54 13.89
C CYS A 80 3.21 8.11 15.33
N THR A 81 3.90 7.09 15.85
CA THR A 81 3.76 6.63 17.23
C THR A 81 4.74 7.31 18.18
N GLU A 82 5.90 7.73 17.67
CA GLU A 82 6.96 8.36 18.48
C GLU A 82 6.88 9.89 18.41
N HIS A 83 6.03 10.42 17.53
CA HIS A 83 5.91 11.85 17.28
C HIS A 83 7.26 12.48 16.93
N THR A 84 8.02 11.83 16.04
CA THR A 84 9.33 12.33 15.57
C THR A 84 9.31 12.62 14.07
N LEU A 85 10.07 13.65 13.67
CA LEU A 85 10.29 14.08 12.29
C LEU A 85 11.78 13.99 11.97
N LYS A 86 12.10 13.37 10.83
CA LYS A 86 13.45 13.29 10.29
C LYS A 86 13.50 13.90 8.88
N LEU A 87 14.48 14.78 8.66
CA LEU A 87 14.84 15.22 7.32
C LEU A 87 15.70 14.15 6.64
N ILE A 88 15.42 13.84 5.38
CA ILE A 88 16.19 12.87 4.58
C ILE A 88 17.00 13.60 3.50
N SER A 89 16.34 14.50 2.77
CA SER A 89 16.96 15.27 1.69
C SER A 89 16.23 16.57 1.42
N TYR A 90 16.88 17.50 0.73
CA TYR A 90 16.24 18.74 0.29
C TYR A 90 16.76 19.26 -1.05
N LEU A 91 15.92 20.04 -1.72
CA LEU A 91 16.23 20.82 -2.91
C LEU A 91 15.83 22.27 -2.65
N LEU A 92 16.71 23.21 -2.96
CA LEU A 92 16.47 24.66 -2.82
C LEU A 92 16.45 25.31 -4.19
N TYR A 93 15.45 26.16 -4.43
CA TYR A 93 15.25 26.83 -5.71
C TYR A 93 15.32 28.35 -5.56
N THR A 94 16.03 29.00 -6.46
CA THR A 94 16.12 30.46 -6.57
C THR A 94 14.78 31.07 -7.01
N PRO A 95 14.62 32.41 -6.94
CA PRO A 95 13.46 33.09 -7.53
C PRO A 95 13.25 32.86 -9.03
N THR A 96 14.32 32.57 -9.78
CA THR A 96 14.25 32.22 -11.21
C THR A 96 13.83 30.77 -11.46
N GLY A 97 13.63 29.97 -10.41
CA GLY A 97 13.27 28.56 -10.50
C GLY A 97 14.45 27.61 -10.73
N GLU A 98 15.68 28.13 -10.67
CA GLU A 98 16.89 27.34 -10.83
C GLU A 98 17.17 26.55 -9.56
N LEU A 99 17.60 25.29 -9.71
CA LEU A 99 18.06 24.48 -8.60
C LEU A 99 19.40 25.06 -8.10
N PHE A 100 19.40 25.61 -6.89
CA PHE A 100 20.60 26.13 -6.25
C PHE A 100 21.38 25.04 -5.52
N GLU A 101 20.68 24.23 -4.72
CA GLU A 101 21.32 23.20 -3.90
C GLU A 101 20.45 21.94 -3.86
N TYR A 102 21.10 20.79 -3.94
CA TYR A 102 20.51 19.49 -3.67
C TYR A 102 21.38 18.74 -2.66
N ALA A 103 20.78 18.37 -1.53
CA ALA A 103 21.41 17.54 -0.52
C ALA A 103 20.69 16.18 -0.45
N PRO A 104 21.16 15.15 -1.18
CA PRO A 104 20.48 13.85 -1.30
C PRO A 104 20.47 13.01 -0.02
N THR A 105 21.46 13.21 0.84
CA THR A 105 21.70 12.45 2.07
C THR A 105 21.99 13.42 3.20
N LYS A 106 20.98 14.20 3.56
CA LYS A 106 20.98 15.09 4.71
C LYS A 106 20.11 14.46 5.79
N GLU A 107 20.50 13.26 6.19
CA GLU A 107 19.81 12.54 7.24
C GLU A 107 20.23 13.10 8.58
N ASP A 108 19.41 14.01 9.11
CA ASP A 108 19.54 14.47 10.49
C ASP A 108 18.96 13.42 11.45
N ASP A 109 19.31 13.49 12.73
CA ASP A 109 18.69 12.65 13.75
C ASP A 109 17.19 12.98 13.87
N PRO A 110 16.31 11.99 14.11
CA PRO A 110 14.89 12.25 14.35
C PRO A 110 14.71 13.23 15.51
N ALA A 111 13.96 14.31 15.27
CA ALA A 111 13.64 15.32 16.27
C ALA A 111 12.17 15.20 16.71
N PRO A 112 11.85 15.44 17.99
CA PRO A 112 10.47 15.43 18.45
C PRO A 112 9.65 16.53 17.78
N ILE A 113 8.41 16.20 17.41
CA ILE A 113 7.45 17.13 16.84
C ILE A 113 6.82 17.93 17.97
N ILE A 114 7.01 19.26 17.92
CA ILE A 114 6.47 20.17 18.93
C ILE A 114 4.98 20.41 18.65
N PRO A 115 4.08 20.31 19.65
CA PRO A 115 2.66 20.64 19.48
C PRO A 115 2.44 22.05 18.93
N ASP A 116 1.41 22.22 18.11
CA ASP A 116 1.04 23.48 17.44
C ASP A 116 2.13 24.05 16.51
N SER A 117 3.18 23.28 16.23
CA SER A 117 4.17 23.61 15.21
C SER A 117 3.69 23.20 13.82
N LEU A 118 4.41 23.66 12.80
CA LEU A 118 4.20 23.17 11.43
C LEU A 118 4.33 21.65 11.33
N GLY A 119 5.28 21.05 12.06
CA GLY A 119 5.49 19.60 12.08
C GLY A 119 4.25 18.86 12.58
N ASP A 120 3.61 19.37 13.63
CA ASP A 120 2.38 18.81 14.22
C ASP A 120 1.20 18.89 13.23
N VAL A 121 1.10 19.99 12.46
CA VAL A 121 0.09 20.08 11.39
C VAL A 121 0.31 18.99 10.33
N PHE A 122 1.54 18.78 9.87
CA PHE A 122 1.84 17.72 8.91
C PHE A 122 1.57 16.34 9.49
N GLU A 123 1.98 16.09 10.72
CA GLU A 123 1.74 14.85 11.44
C GLU A 123 0.25 14.52 11.52
N LYS A 124 -0.58 15.44 12.02
CA LYS A 124 -2.04 15.23 12.15
C LYS A 124 -2.70 14.84 10.82
N ASN A 125 -2.26 15.47 9.72
CA ASN A 125 -2.79 15.19 8.38
C ASN A 125 -2.28 13.83 7.84
N LEU A 126 -0.98 13.58 7.93
CA LEU A 126 -0.33 12.43 7.28
C LEU A 126 -0.45 11.14 8.09
N CYS A 127 -0.32 11.19 9.41
CA CYS A 127 -0.45 10.01 10.28
C CYS A 127 -1.87 9.46 10.34
N THR A 128 -2.88 10.29 10.02
CA THR A 128 -4.24 9.79 9.79
C THR A 128 -4.27 8.77 8.65
N LEU A 129 -3.49 8.97 7.59
CA LEU A 129 -3.41 8.03 6.46
C LEU A 129 -2.76 6.70 6.88
N VAL A 130 -1.72 6.76 7.71
CA VAL A 130 -1.06 5.57 8.28
C VAL A 130 -2.05 4.76 9.11
N ARG A 131 -2.80 5.43 10.01
CA ARG A 131 -3.84 4.78 10.82
C ARG A 131 -4.94 4.13 9.96
N LEU A 132 -5.41 4.83 8.92
CA LEU A 132 -6.41 4.27 8.00
C LEU A 132 -5.87 3.04 7.26
N LYS A 133 -4.58 3.05 6.88
CA LYS A 133 -3.94 1.90 6.22
C LYS A 133 -3.84 0.69 7.14
N HIS A 134 -3.49 0.91 8.41
CA HIS A 134 -3.47 -0.15 9.42
C HIS A 134 -4.85 -0.76 9.65
N GLU A 135 -5.87 0.07 9.75
CA GLU A 135 -7.26 -0.39 9.90
C GLU A 135 -7.69 -1.25 8.72
N GLU A 136 -7.41 -0.80 7.48
CA GLU A 136 -7.69 -1.56 6.26
C GLU A 136 -6.98 -2.93 6.27
N ASN A 137 -5.70 -2.95 6.65
CA ASN A 137 -4.91 -4.17 6.71
C ASN A 137 -5.44 -5.13 7.78
N ARG A 138 -5.83 -4.62 8.96
CA ARG A 138 -6.44 -5.43 10.02
C ARG A 138 -7.75 -6.07 9.56
N GLN A 139 -8.64 -5.30 8.95
CA GLN A 139 -9.91 -5.81 8.43
C GLN A 139 -9.70 -6.90 7.37
N LYS A 140 -8.71 -6.70 6.47
CA LYS A 140 -8.34 -7.71 5.47
C LYS A 140 -7.79 -8.98 6.12
N ALA A 141 -6.95 -8.87 7.14
CA ALA A 141 -6.40 -10.00 7.86
C ALA A 141 -7.49 -10.79 8.60
N GLU A 142 -8.41 -10.10 9.28
CA GLU A 142 -9.54 -10.73 9.97
C GLU A 142 -10.50 -11.43 8.99
N ALA A 143 -10.81 -10.79 7.86
CA ALA A 143 -11.64 -11.39 6.82
C ALA A 143 -10.99 -12.66 6.25
N LYS A 144 -9.68 -12.61 5.99
CA LYS A 144 -8.91 -13.76 5.53
C LYS A 144 -8.91 -14.90 6.55
N ALA A 145 -8.66 -14.62 7.83
CA ALA A 145 -8.65 -15.62 8.89
C ALA A 145 -10.03 -16.29 9.07
N LYS A 146 -11.12 -15.51 8.95
CA LYS A 146 -12.50 -16.05 8.98
C LYS A 146 -12.77 -16.97 7.77
N ALA A 147 -12.35 -16.57 6.58
CA ALA A 147 -12.51 -17.40 5.38
C ALA A 147 -11.73 -18.73 5.50
N GLU A 148 -10.47 -18.67 5.95
CA GLU A 148 -9.64 -19.88 6.17
C GLU A 148 -10.24 -20.81 7.24
N THR A 149 -10.80 -20.25 8.32
CA THR A 149 -11.47 -21.03 9.37
C THR A 149 -12.76 -21.69 8.84
N ALA A 150 -13.57 -20.96 8.06
CA ALA A 150 -14.78 -21.49 7.47
C ALA A 150 -14.49 -22.63 6.48
N GLU A 151 -13.46 -22.46 5.63
CA GLU A 151 -13.00 -23.50 4.71
C GLU A 151 -12.53 -24.75 5.46
N LYS A 152 -11.80 -24.58 6.57
CA LYS A 152 -11.37 -25.71 7.40
C LYS A 152 -12.55 -26.45 8.03
N ILE A 153 -13.54 -25.73 8.58
CA ILE A 153 -14.74 -26.33 9.16
C ILE A 153 -15.53 -27.10 8.10
N GLU A 154 -15.72 -26.51 6.90
CA GLU A 154 -16.42 -27.17 5.79
C GLU A 154 -15.68 -28.43 5.33
N ALA A 155 -14.35 -28.38 5.23
CA ALA A 155 -13.53 -29.54 4.89
C ALA A 155 -13.63 -30.66 5.94
N GLU A 156 -13.59 -30.31 7.23
CA GLU A 156 -13.75 -31.26 8.34
C GLU A 156 -15.14 -31.87 8.36
N GLU A 157 -16.20 -31.08 8.15
CA GLU A 157 -17.58 -31.58 8.08
C GLU A 157 -17.79 -32.51 6.89
N LYS A 158 -17.29 -32.14 5.71
CA LYS A 158 -17.36 -32.99 4.51
C LYS A 158 -16.61 -34.30 4.70
N ALA A 159 -15.45 -34.27 5.36
CA ALA A 159 -14.68 -35.47 5.69
C ALA A 159 -15.44 -36.37 6.67
N ARG A 160 -16.09 -35.80 7.69
CA ARG A 160 -16.92 -36.54 8.65
C ARG A 160 -18.11 -37.21 7.96
N LEU A 161 -18.87 -36.48 7.14
CA LEU A 161 -20.03 -37.02 6.41
C LEU A 161 -19.62 -38.15 5.47
N LYS A 162 -18.46 -38.03 4.81
CA LYS A 162 -17.92 -39.09 3.96
C LYS A 162 -17.58 -40.35 4.77
N ALA A 163 -16.91 -40.20 5.91
CA ALA A 163 -16.54 -41.32 6.78
C ALA A 163 -17.78 -42.03 7.36
N GLU A 164 -18.82 -41.28 7.75
CA GLU A 164 -20.10 -41.84 8.22
C GLU A 164 -20.81 -42.64 7.12
N ALA A 165 -20.83 -42.13 5.88
CA ALA A 165 -21.42 -42.84 4.74
C ALA A 165 -20.67 -44.15 4.42
N GLU A 166 -19.33 -44.14 4.46
CA GLU A 166 -18.51 -45.32 4.26
C GLU A 166 -18.73 -46.37 5.37
N ALA A 167 -18.83 -45.94 6.63
CA ALA A 167 -19.12 -46.83 7.75
C ALA A 167 -20.52 -47.46 7.65
N ALA A 168 -21.53 -46.69 7.26
CA ALA A 168 -22.89 -47.21 7.06
C ALA A 168 -22.95 -48.27 5.95
N ALA A 169 -22.23 -48.07 4.84
CA ALA A 169 -22.17 -49.04 3.74
C ALA A 169 -21.57 -50.39 4.18
N ALA A 170 -20.57 -50.37 5.08
CA ALA A 170 -19.91 -51.57 5.58
C ALA A 170 -20.80 -52.44 6.51
N ILE A 171 -21.87 -51.89 7.09
CA ILE A 171 -22.77 -52.59 8.03
C ILE A 171 -23.95 -53.24 7.28
N THR A 172 -24.09 -53.02 5.96
CA THR A 172 -25.15 -53.65 5.17
C THR A 172 -24.98 -55.19 5.20
N PRO A 173 -25.94 -55.95 5.75
CA PRO A 173 -25.80 -57.40 5.90
C PRO A 173 -25.61 -58.05 4.53
N GLN A 174 -24.55 -58.84 4.38
CA GLN A 174 -24.41 -59.72 3.23
C GLN A 174 -25.67 -60.59 3.13
N PRO A 175 -26.34 -60.65 1.96
CA PRO A 175 -27.51 -61.50 1.78
C PRO A 175 -27.14 -62.93 2.20
N ALA A 176 -27.88 -63.48 3.17
CA ALA A 176 -27.65 -64.82 3.67
C ALA A 176 -27.60 -65.79 2.48
N ILE A 177 -26.47 -66.47 2.31
CA ILE A 177 -26.30 -67.49 1.28
C ILE A 177 -27.37 -68.56 1.56
N PRO A 178 -28.30 -68.80 0.62
CA PRO A 178 -29.31 -69.83 0.81
C PRO A 178 -28.61 -71.20 0.97
N PRO A 179 -29.10 -72.06 1.88
CA PRO A 179 -28.46 -73.33 2.16
C PRO A 179 -28.34 -74.18 0.89
N PRO A 180 -27.23 -74.93 0.72
CA PRO A 180 -27.03 -75.77 -0.45
C PRO A 180 -28.11 -76.83 -0.54
N ASP A 181 -28.76 -76.87 -1.70
CA ASP A 181 -29.85 -77.78 -2.03
C ASP A 181 -29.26 -79.21 -2.21
N THR A 182 -29.28 -80.01 -1.15
CA THR A 182 -28.94 -81.43 -1.19
C THR A 182 -30.09 -82.24 -1.78
N SER A 183 -30.30 -82.10 -3.09
CA SER A 183 -31.37 -82.80 -3.81
C SER A 183 -30.88 -83.26 -5.18
N ALA A 184 -30.09 -84.34 -5.26
CA ALA A 184 -29.99 -85.16 -6.49
C ALA A 184 -29.36 -86.55 -6.25
N PRO A 185 -29.76 -87.57 -7.04
CA PRO A 185 -29.84 -88.97 -6.62
C PRO A 185 -28.69 -89.84 -7.14
N GLN A 186 -28.45 -90.94 -6.43
CA GLN A 186 -27.61 -92.05 -6.87
C GLN A 186 -28.27 -92.81 -8.03
N HIS A 187 -27.52 -93.01 -9.12
CA HIS A 187 -27.78 -94.00 -10.16
C HIS A 187 -26.49 -94.74 -10.49
#